data_AF-A0A6B2DZX0-F1
#
_entry.id   AF-A0A6B2DZX0-F1
#
_cell.length_a   1.000
_cell.length_b   1.000
_cell.length_c   1.000
_cell.angle_alpha   90.00
_cell.angle_beta   90.00
_cell.angle_gamma   90.00
#
_symmetry.space_group_name_H-M   'P 1'
#
loop_
_entity.id
_entity.type
_entity.pdbx_description
1 polymer ?
#
loop_
_entity_poly.entity_id
_entity_poly.type
_entity_poly.pdbx_seq_one_letter_code
_entity_poly.pdbx_strand_id
1 'polypeptide(L)' 'AQVSGPAAGLALLDGVDVAHRADAVRAHLLEEAGRAAEAREFYLRAAARTGSGPERRYLQAKADRLSGDPTT' A
#
# COMPACT_ATOMS: atom_id res chain seq x y z
N ALA A 1 0.62 -20.55 24.49
CA ALA A 1 0.58 -19.07 24.53
C ALA A 1 -0.32 -18.60 23.41
N GLN A 2 -1.47 -18.00 23.72
CA GLN A 2 -2.33 -17.33 22.75
C GLN A 2 -2.71 -15.96 23.31
N VAL A 3 -2.65 -14.98 22.42
CA VAL A 3 -2.55 -13.55 22.65
C VAL A 3 -3.92 -12.98 23.06
N SER A 4 -3.93 -12.16 24.11
CA SER A 4 -4.93 -11.21 24.63
C SER A 4 -6.39 -11.17 24.10
N GLY A 5 -7.06 -12.30 23.87
CA GLY A 5 -8.52 -12.36 23.68
C GLY A 5 -9.10 -11.59 22.46
N PRO A 6 -10.41 -11.74 22.20
CA PRO A 6 -11.07 -11.13 21.04
C PRO A 6 -10.97 -9.59 20.96
N ALA A 7 -10.87 -8.91 22.11
CA ALA A 7 -10.79 -7.46 22.18
C ALA A 7 -9.44 -6.88 21.68
N ALA A 8 -8.32 -7.55 21.95
CA ALA A 8 -7.03 -7.13 21.38
C ALA A 8 -6.98 -7.39 19.87
N GLY A 9 -7.64 -8.45 19.39
CA GLY A 9 -7.82 -8.71 17.97
C GLY A 9 -8.63 -7.62 17.26
N LEU A 10 -9.73 -7.17 17.87
CA LEU A 10 -10.55 -6.06 17.35
C LEU A 10 -9.80 -4.71 17.38
N ALA A 11 -9.05 -4.41 18.44
CA ALA A 11 -8.22 -3.20 18.51
C ALA A 11 -7.10 -3.16 17.45
N LEU A 12 -6.60 -4.33 17.02
CA LEU A 12 -5.68 -4.43 15.89
C LEU A 12 -6.39 -4.20 14.54
N LEU A 13 -7.69 -4.53 14.44
CA LEU A 13 -8.50 -4.31 13.25
C LEU A 13 -8.97 -2.85 13.09
N ASP A 14 -9.15 -2.11 14.19
CA ASP A 14 -9.46 -0.66 14.15
C ASP A 14 -8.35 0.17 13.46
N GLY A 15 -7.14 -0.38 13.31
CA GLY A 15 -6.04 0.21 12.55
C GLY A 15 -5.90 -0.29 11.10
N VAL A 16 -6.72 -1.26 10.67
CA VAL A 16 -6.68 -1.83 9.32
C VAL A 16 -7.63 -1.06 8.42
N ASP A 17 -7.12 0.02 7.82
CA ASP A 17 -7.86 0.73 6.78
C ASP A 17 -7.94 -0.12 5.50
N VAL A 18 -9.09 -0.71 5.21
CA VAL A 18 -9.28 -1.53 4.00
C VAL A 18 -9.04 -0.70 2.72
N ALA A 19 -9.18 0.62 2.78
CA ALA A 19 -8.96 1.50 1.64
C ALA A 19 -7.49 1.52 1.18
N HIS A 20 -6.51 1.49 2.09
CA HIS A 20 -5.10 1.48 1.66
C HIS A 20 -4.71 0.18 0.96
N ARG A 21 -5.29 -0.96 1.36
CA ARG A 21 -5.10 -2.23 0.66
C ARG A 21 -5.71 -2.19 -0.73
N ALA A 22 -6.90 -1.58 -0.87
CA ALA A 22 -7.53 -1.37 -2.17
C ALA A 22 -6.69 -0.46 -3.08
N ASP A 23 -6.11 0.61 -2.53
CA ASP A 23 -5.18 1.48 -3.24
C ASP A 23 -3.94 0.70 -3.72
N ALA A 24 -3.32 -0.12 -2.87
CA ALA A 24 -2.14 -0.93 -3.24
C ALA A 24 -2.44 -1.94 -4.35
N VAL A 25 -3.60 -2.62 -4.28
CA VAL A 25 -4.05 -3.55 -5.33
C VAL A 25 -4.31 -2.81 -6.65
N ARG A 26 -4.99 -1.67 -6.60
CA ARG A 26 -5.24 -0.85 -7.79
C ARG A 26 -3.94 -0.34 -8.41
N ALA A 27 -2.99 0.08 -7.60
CA ALA A 27 -1.67 0.49 -8.04
C ALA A 27 -0.96 -0.63 -8.83
N HIS A 28 -0.97 -1.85 -8.28
CA HIS A 28 -0.37 -3.01 -8.93
C HIS A 28 -1.04 -3.35 -10.26
N LEU A 29 -2.37 -3.35 -10.34
CA LEU A 29 -3.07 -3.62 -11.59
C LEU A 29 -2.82 -2.55 -12.67
N LEU A 30 -2.66 -1.28 -12.27
CA LEU A 30 -2.31 -0.19 -13.17
C LEU A 30 -0.86 -0.32 -13.68
N GLU A 31 0.06 -0.77 -12.83
CA GLU A 31 1.45 -1.07 -13.19
C GLU A 31 1.50 -2.17 -14.26
N GLU A 32 0.81 -3.29 -14.03
CA GLU A 32 0.69 -4.39 -15.00
C GLU A 32 0.04 -3.96 -16.32
N ALA A 33 -0.87 -2.97 -16.27
CA ALA A 33 -1.51 -2.40 -17.45
C ALA A 33 -0.66 -1.31 -18.16
N GLY A 34 0.57 -1.06 -17.71
CA GLY A 34 1.46 -0.04 -18.28
C GLY A 34 1.08 1.41 -17.92
N ARG A 35 0.15 1.63 -17.00
CA ARG A 35 -0.33 2.95 -16.56
C ARG A 35 0.50 3.46 -15.37
N ALA A 36 1.80 3.62 -15.59
CA ALA A 36 2.79 3.89 -14.54
C ALA A 36 2.50 5.15 -13.69
N ALA A 37 2.08 6.24 -14.32
CA ALA A 37 1.76 7.49 -13.61
C ALA A 37 0.61 7.32 -12.61
N GLU A 38 -0.45 6.61 -13.01
CA GLU A 38 -1.61 6.35 -12.14
C GLU A 38 -1.28 5.32 -11.07
N ALA A 39 -0.54 4.26 -11.43
CA ALA A 39 -0.03 3.28 -10.47
C ALA A 39 0.77 3.95 -9.35
N ARG A 40 1.64 4.89 -9.70
CA ARG A 40 2.42 5.68 -8.75
C ARG A 40 1.55 6.43 -7.76
N GLU A 41 0.50 7.12 -8.22
CA GLU A 41 -0.40 7.86 -7.31
C GLU A 41 -1.06 6.94 -6.29
N PHE A 42 -1.53 5.78 -6.72
CA PHE A 42 -2.17 4.81 -5.82
C PHE A 42 -1.17 4.18 -4.85
N TYR A 43 0.06 3.89 -5.26
CA TYR A 43 1.12 3.45 -4.34
C TYR A 43 1.43 4.50 -3.26
N LEU A 44 1.50 5.79 -3.63
CA LEU A 44 1.71 6.87 -2.67
C LEU A 44 0.55 7.03 -1.68
N ARG A 45 -0.70 6.90 -2.15
CA ARG A 45 -1.91 6.93 -1.29
C ARG A 45 -1.91 5.76 -0.31
N ALA A 46 -1.59 4.56 -0.77
CA ALA A 46 -1.47 3.38 0.09
C ALA A 46 -0.35 3.56 1.14
N ALA A 47 0.82 4.10 0.74
CA ALA A 47 1.95 4.36 1.63
C ALA A 47 1.60 5.38 2.74
N ALA A 48 0.83 6.41 2.40
CA ALA A 48 0.38 7.43 3.35
C ALA A 48 -0.62 6.89 4.38
N ARG A 49 -1.41 5.89 4.02
CA ARG A 49 -2.50 5.35 4.84
C ARG A 49 -2.13 4.08 5.62
N THR A 50 -1.10 3.34 5.22
CA THR A 50 -0.66 2.18 6.00
C THR A 50 -0.08 2.59 7.36
N GLY A 51 -0.48 1.87 8.41
CA GLY A 51 0.11 1.95 9.75
C GLY A 51 1.44 1.20 9.89
N SER A 52 1.82 0.38 8.91
CA SER A 52 3.02 -0.46 8.94
C SER A 52 4.22 0.26 8.31
N GLY A 53 5.27 0.50 9.11
CA GLY A 53 6.51 1.10 8.63
C GLY A 53 7.22 0.31 7.51
N PRO A 54 7.37 -1.02 7.63
CA PRO A 54 7.91 -1.86 6.55
C PRO A 54 7.08 -1.79 5.26
N GLU A 55 5.76 -1.85 5.39
CA GLU A 55 4.85 -1.78 4.23
C GLU A 55 4.93 -0.41 3.55
N ARG A 56 4.96 0.69 4.34
CA ARG A 56 5.14 2.04 3.81
C ARG A 56 6.39 2.15 2.94
N ARG A 57 7.53 1.65 3.43
CA ARG A 57 8.79 1.67 2.66
C ARG A 57 8.69 0.89 1.36
N TYR A 58 8.04 -0.28 1.38
CA TYR A 58 7.81 -1.08 0.19
C TYR A 58 6.96 -0.33 -0.85
N LEU A 59 5.84 0.27 -0.42
CA LEU A 59 4.94 1.03 -1.29
C LEU A 59 5.61 2.29 -1.85
N GLN A 60 6.42 2.98 -1.04
CA GLN A 60 7.21 4.14 -1.49
C GLN A 60 8.23 3.72 -2.55
N ALA A 61 8.97 2.63 -2.33
CA ALA A 61 9.95 2.12 -3.30
C ALA A 61 9.30 1.67 -4.62
N LYS A 62 8.07 1.16 -4.58
CA LYS A 62 7.25 0.90 -5.77
C LYS A 62 6.94 2.20 -6.52
N ALA A 63 6.46 3.24 -5.83
CA ALA A 63 6.17 4.54 -6.43
C ALA A 63 7.42 5.23 -7.01
N ASP A 64 8.57 5.13 -6.33
CA ASP A 64 9.82 5.75 -6.76
C ASP A 64 10.33 5.11 -8.07
N ARG A 65 10.24 3.78 -8.20
CA ARG A 65 10.58 3.09 -9.45
C ARG A 65 9.76 3.58 -10.64
N LEU A 66 8.47 3.82 -10.44
CA LEU A 66 7.56 4.33 -11.47
C LEU A 66 7.77 5.82 -11.80
N SER A 67 8.59 6.54 -11.02
CA SER A 67 8.99 7.92 -11.31
C SER A 67 10.18 7.99 -12.27
N GLY A 68 10.88 6.87 -12.46
CA GLY A 68 12.14 6.77 -13.19
C GLY A 68 12.04 6.18 -14.60
N ASP A 69 10.83 5.94 -15.13
CA ASP A 69 10.63 5.49 -16.51
C ASP A 69 10.27 6.68 -17.42
N PRO A 70 11.24 7.38 -18.03
CA PRO A 70 11.10 7.83 -19.39
C PRO A 70 11.31 6.59 -20.27
N THR A 71 10.24 6.00 -20.79
CA THR A 71 10.36 4.98 -21.84
C THR A 71 11.27 5.52 -22.96
N THR A 72 12.50 5.03 -22.98
CA THR A 72 13.42 4.99 -24.13
C THR A 72 13.33 3.60 -24.71
#